data_AF-A0A6A4WI46-F1
#
_entry.id   AF-A0A6A4WI46-F1
#
_cell.length_a   1.000
_cell.length_b   1.000
_cell.length_c   1.000
_cell.angle_alpha   90.00
_cell.angle_beta   90.00
_cell.angle_gamma   90.00
#
_symmetry.space_group_name_H-M   'P 1'
#
loop_
_entity.id
_entity.type
_entity.pdbx_description
1 polymer ?
#
loop_
_entity_poly.entity_id
_entity_poly.type
_entity_poly.pdbx_seq_one_letter_code
_entity_poly.pdbx_strand_id
1 'polypeptide(L)'
;MLFSVLLAVCVSAVSGAWFDYPLHASCHADWTVGMSCVDAQRAIVEQMKSWAGPEGCQSGGQKCLYKYLSTEDGVVKGTHTTPVSHYVDDLEFTFDDADDGSCTVHGFSTSETFYAVLDMSTNYCNLRNLLAGSGLDRSNGFSERTSNSICTQRSSANCDVY
;
A
#
# COMPACT_ATOMS: atom_id res chain seq x y z
N MET A 1 18.93 22.66 63.40
CA MET A 1 19.47 21.91 62.25
C MET A 1 18.34 21.07 61.67
N LEU A 2 17.70 21.52 60.58
CA LEU A 2 16.87 20.66 59.74
C LEU A 2 17.35 20.86 58.30
N PHE A 3 17.95 19.83 57.74
CA PHE A 3 18.30 19.76 56.32
C PHE A 3 17.02 19.41 55.54
N SER A 4 16.49 20.37 54.78
CA SER A 4 15.49 20.07 53.76
C SER A 4 16.19 19.45 52.56
N VAL A 5 15.99 18.15 52.37
CA VAL A 5 16.42 17.44 51.15
C VAL A 5 15.40 17.75 50.06
N LEU A 6 15.79 18.59 49.09
CA LEU A 6 15.04 18.76 47.84
C LEU A 6 15.20 17.48 47.02
N LEU A 7 14.15 16.66 46.99
CA LEU A 7 14.06 15.53 46.07
C LEU A 7 13.79 16.10 44.66
N ALA A 8 14.85 16.22 43.86
CA ALA A 8 14.71 16.54 42.44
C ALA A 8 14.04 15.34 41.75
N VAL A 9 12.74 15.44 41.50
CA VAL A 9 12.03 14.52 40.62
C VAL A 9 12.49 14.85 39.20
N CYS A 10 13.46 14.08 38.69
CA CYS A 10 13.75 14.06 37.27
C CYS A 10 12.50 13.56 36.54
N VAL A 11 11.71 14.47 35.98
CA VAL A 11 10.69 14.12 35.01
C VAL A 11 11.44 13.69 33.76
N SER A 12 11.70 12.39 33.64
CA SER A 12 12.09 11.80 32.36
C SER A 12 10.96 12.13 31.41
N ALA A 13 11.21 13.04 30.45
CA ALA A 13 10.33 13.22 29.32
C ALA A 13 10.27 11.88 28.61
N VAL A 14 9.24 11.08 28.89
CA VAL A 14 8.89 9.94 28.05
C VAL A 14 8.51 10.58 26.74
N SER A 15 9.42 10.51 25.77
CA SER A 15 9.21 10.98 24.41
C SER A 15 7.93 10.28 23.94
N GLY A 16 6.85 11.04 23.82
CA GLY A 16 5.55 10.52 23.44
C GLY A 16 5.69 9.69 22.18
N ALA A 17 5.06 8.52 22.18
CA ALA A 17 5.12 7.56 21.10
C ALA A 17 4.94 8.24 19.73
N TRP A 18 6.00 8.13 18.95
CA TRP A 18 6.14 8.41 17.54
C TRP A 18 4.96 7.77 16.78
N PHE A 19 3.99 8.58 16.34
CA PHE A 19 2.94 8.08 15.44
C PHE A 19 3.58 7.91 14.06
N ASP A 20 4.11 6.72 13.80
CA ASP A 20 4.92 6.39 12.64
C ASP A 20 4.07 6.04 11.41
N TYR A 21 2.91 6.68 11.24
CA TYR A 21 1.97 6.42 10.14
C TYR A 21 1.57 7.72 9.43
N PRO A 22 1.14 7.64 8.16
CA PRO A 22 0.48 8.75 7.49
C PRO A 22 -0.72 9.30 8.29
N LEU A 23 -1.03 10.59 8.11
CA LEU A 23 -2.18 11.23 8.76
C LEU A 23 -3.53 10.87 8.12
N HIS A 24 -3.49 10.09 7.04
CA HIS A 24 -4.65 9.54 6.35
C HIS A 24 -4.32 8.09 5.96
N ALA A 25 -5.30 7.20 6.01
CA ALA A 25 -5.21 5.82 5.55
C ALA A 25 -4.77 5.78 4.08
N SER A 26 -3.47 5.56 3.88
CA SER A 26 -2.86 5.48 2.56
C SER A 26 -1.57 4.66 2.61
N CYS A 27 -1.07 4.35 1.42
CA CYS A 27 0.18 3.66 1.21
C CYS A 27 0.83 4.07 -0.11
N HIS A 28 2.14 4.25 -0.08
CA HIS A 28 3.00 4.31 -1.25
C HIS A 28 4.05 3.20 -1.20
N ALA A 29 4.28 2.53 -2.32
CA ALA A 29 5.28 1.49 -2.42
C ALA A 29 5.95 1.51 -3.79
N ASP A 30 7.28 1.48 -3.77
CA ASP A 30 8.10 1.38 -4.97
C ASP A 30 8.57 -0.06 -5.14
N TRP A 31 8.48 -0.57 -6.37
CA TRP A 31 9.05 -1.86 -6.73
C TRP A 31 9.98 -1.76 -7.91
N THR A 32 11.13 -2.41 -7.84
CA THR A 32 11.93 -2.72 -9.03
C THR A 32 11.49 -4.08 -9.55
N VAL A 33 11.22 -4.20 -10.84
CA VAL A 33 10.84 -5.45 -11.50
C VAL A 33 11.72 -5.70 -12.72
N GLY A 34 12.16 -6.94 -12.91
CA GLY A 34 13.06 -7.34 -14.01
C GLY A 34 12.36 -7.54 -15.34
N MET A 35 11.60 -6.54 -15.79
CA MET A 35 10.93 -6.50 -17.09
C MET A 35 10.67 -5.06 -17.53
N SER A 36 10.26 -4.88 -18.80
CA SER A 36 9.94 -3.55 -19.33
C SER A 36 8.75 -2.91 -18.63
N CYS A 37 8.71 -1.57 -18.56
CA CYS A 37 7.57 -0.87 -17.98
C CYS A 37 6.27 -1.07 -18.75
N VAL A 38 6.36 -1.28 -20.07
CA VAL A 38 5.20 -1.61 -20.90
C VAL A 38 4.58 -2.95 -20.48
N ASP A 39 5.41 -3.96 -20.22
CA ASP A 39 4.93 -5.27 -19.77
C ASP A 39 4.41 -5.21 -18.33
N ALA A 40 5.09 -4.47 -17.45
CA ALA A 40 4.65 -4.27 -16.06
C ALA A 40 3.30 -3.55 -15.99
N GLN A 41 3.13 -2.47 -16.74
CA GLN A 41 1.87 -1.73 -16.85
C GLN A 41 0.74 -2.62 -17.37
N ARG A 42 0.99 -3.38 -18.45
CA ARG A 42 -0.01 -4.30 -18.99
C ARG A 42 -0.40 -5.35 -17.96
N ALA A 43 0.56 -5.92 -17.24
CA ALA A 43 0.30 -6.95 -16.23
C ALA A 43 -0.57 -6.43 -15.07
N ILE A 44 -0.32 -5.20 -14.59
CA ILE A 44 -1.19 -4.57 -13.57
C ILE A 44 -2.61 -4.36 -14.09
N VAL A 45 -2.76 -3.79 -15.30
CA VAL A 45 -4.08 -3.53 -15.90
C VAL A 45 -4.86 -4.82 -16.12
N GLU A 46 -4.19 -5.86 -16.64
CA GLU A 46 -4.81 -7.19 -16.82
C GLU A 46 -5.20 -7.81 -15.48
N GLN A 47 -4.37 -7.67 -14.45
CA GLN A 47 -4.66 -8.19 -13.12
C GLN A 47 -5.90 -7.51 -12.50
N MET A 48 -5.98 -6.18 -12.57
CA MET A 48 -7.16 -5.44 -12.11
C MET A 48 -8.43 -5.91 -12.81
N LYS A 49 -8.38 -6.11 -14.13
CA LYS A 49 -9.53 -6.61 -14.90
C LYS A 49 -9.89 -8.04 -14.53
N SER A 50 -8.91 -8.89 -14.26
CA SER A 50 -9.13 -10.28 -13.87
C SER A 50 -9.81 -10.41 -12.51
N TRP A 51 -9.61 -9.44 -11.63
CA TRP A 51 -10.22 -9.36 -10.30
C TRP A 51 -11.32 -8.30 -10.22
N ALA A 52 -11.99 -7.99 -11.33
CA ALA A 52 -13.06 -7.00 -11.34
C ALA A 52 -14.38 -7.50 -10.74
N GLY A 53 -14.59 -8.82 -10.76
CA GLY A 53 -15.77 -9.46 -10.21
C GLY A 53 -15.66 -9.78 -8.72
N PRO A 54 -16.71 -10.35 -8.13
CA PRO A 54 -16.72 -10.81 -6.74
C PRO A 54 -15.97 -12.14 -6.53
N GLU A 55 -15.51 -12.80 -7.60
CA GLU A 55 -14.69 -13.99 -7.49
C GLU A 55 -13.37 -13.66 -6.78
N GLY A 56 -13.04 -14.40 -5.72
CA GLY A 56 -11.89 -14.11 -4.86
C GLY A 56 -12.25 -13.38 -3.56
N CYS A 57 -13.47 -12.88 -3.41
CA CYS A 57 -13.95 -12.27 -2.16
C CYS A 57 -14.44 -13.28 -1.11
N GLN A 58 -14.53 -14.57 -1.46
CA GLN A 58 -15.13 -15.58 -0.59
C GLN A 58 -14.39 -15.64 0.75
N SER A 59 -15.15 -15.78 1.84
CA SER A 59 -14.61 -15.80 3.21
C SER A 59 -13.80 -14.55 3.62
N GLY A 60 -14.03 -13.40 2.98
CA GLY A 60 -13.37 -12.14 3.31
C GLY A 60 -12.05 -11.90 2.58
N GLY A 61 -11.77 -12.64 1.50
CA GLY A 61 -10.63 -12.35 0.62
C GLY A 61 -10.74 -10.99 -0.08
N GLN A 62 -9.61 -10.42 -0.50
CA GLN A 62 -9.50 -9.04 -1.01
C GLN A 62 -8.82 -8.99 -2.40
N LYS A 63 -8.83 -10.14 -3.09
CA LYS A 63 -8.27 -10.34 -4.44
C LYS A 63 -9.42 -10.34 -5.45
N CYS A 64 -10.24 -9.30 -5.40
CA CYS A 64 -11.52 -9.17 -6.10
C CYS A 64 -11.97 -7.69 -6.09
N LEU A 65 -13.06 -7.34 -6.77
CA LEU A 65 -13.64 -5.98 -6.79
C LEU A 65 -12.65 -4.83 -7.09
N TYR A 66 -11.61 -5.10 -7.88
CA TYR A 66 -10.75 -4.07 -8.44
C TYR A 66 -11.41 -3.47 -9.68
N LYS A 67 -11.42 -2.15 -9.79
CA LYS A 67 -11.95 -1.47 -10.97
C LYS A 67 -10.82 -0.73 -11.68
N TYR A 68 -10.49 -1.21 -12.88
CA TYR A 68 -9.69 -0.41 -13.81
C TYR A 68 -10.51 0.80 -14.30
N LEU A 69 -9.95 2.00 -14.19
CA LEU A 69 -10.59 3.23 -14.65
C LEU A 69 -9.97 3.74 -15.95
N SER A 70 -8.66 3.97 -15.96
CA SER A 70 -7.98 4.54 -17.12
C SER A 70 -6.48 4.22 -17.16
N THR A 71 -5.89 4.51 -18.32
CA THR A 71 -4.44 4.64 -18.51
C THR A 71 -4.23 5.89 -19.33
N GLU A 72 -3.77 6.96 -18.70
CA GLU A 72 -3.62 8.29 -19.30
C GLU A 72 -2.27 8.85 -18.87
N ASP A 73 -1.50 9.40 -19.82
CA ASP A 73 -0.19 10.00 -19.57
C ASP A 73 0.80 9.11 -18.77
N GLY A 74 0.75 7.79 -19.00
CA GLY A 74 1.60 6.81 -18.31
C GLY A 74 1.14 6.46 -16.88
N VAL A 75 -0.04 6.93 -16.46
CA VAL A 75 -0.63 6.65 -15.15
C VAL A 75 -1.79 5.68 -15.31
N VAL A 76 -1.72 4.53 -14.65
CA VAL A 76 -2.85 3.60 -14.51
C VAL A 76 -3.65 3.99 -13.28
N LYS A 77 -4.96 4.20 -13.45
CA LYS A 77 -5.87 4.52 -12.34
C LYS A 77 -6.92 3.43 -12.13
N GLY A 78 -7.28 3.23 -10.88
CA GLY A 78 -8.37 2.34 -10.51
C GLY A 78 -8.89 2.56 -9.11
N THR A 79 -9.76 1.66 -8.68
CA THR A 79 -10.20 1.56 -7.30
C THR A 79 -10.23 0.12 -6.83
N HIS A 80 -10.23 -0.07 -5.51
CA HIS A 80 -10.62 -1.32 -4.87
C HIS A 80 -11.80 -1.04 -3.93
N THR A 81 -12.80 -1.93 -3.91
CA THR A 81 -13.93 -1.83 -2.98
C THR A 81 -13.90 -3.02 -2.02
N THR A 82 -13.70 -2.75 -0.73
CA THR A 82 -13.71 -3.80 0.28
C THR A 82 -15.04 -4.57 0.27
N PRO A 83 -15.02 -5.91 0.29
CA PRO A 83 -16.21 -6.72 0.01
C PRO A 83 -17.25 -6.69 1.13
N VAL A 84 -16.83 -6.44 2.38
CA VAL A 84 -17.71 -6.45 3.56
C VAL A 84 -18.22 -5.06 3.90
N SER A 85 -17.32 -4.08 4.01
CA SER A 85 -17.64 -2.73 4.48
C SER A 85 -17.91 -1.74 3.34
N HIS A 86 -17.59 -2.11 2.10
CA HIS A 86 -17.76 -1.28 0.92
C HIS A 86 -17.03 0.07 0.97
N TYR A 87 -15.94 0.15 1.75
CA TYR A 87 -14.98 1.23 1.62
C TYR A 87 -14.30 1.16 0.25
N VAL A 88 -14.15 2.33 -0.37
CA VAL A 88 -13.49 2.50 -1.65
C VAL A 88 -12.14 3.15 -1.40
N ASP A 89 -11.11 2.57 -1.99
CA ASP A 89 -9.76 3.13 -2.03
C ASP A 89 -9.39 3.41 -3.49
N ASP A 90 -8.84 4.59 -3.74
CA ASP A 90 -8.28 4.99 -5.02
C ASP A 90 -6.89 4.37 -5.21
N LEU A 91 -6.58 3.92 -6.42
CA LEU A 91 -5.32 3.31 -6.81
C LEU A 91 -4.69 4.06 -7.98
N GLU A 92 -3.40 4.36 -7.88
CA GLU A 92 -2.60 4.90 -8.98
C GLU A 92 -1.29 4.12 -9.12
N PHE A 93 -0.90 3.85 -10.36
CA PHE A 93 0.40 3.27 -10.69
C PHE A 93 1.11 4.08 -11.78
N THR A 94 2.39 4.36 -11.57
CA THR A 94 3.29 4.93 -12.60
C THR A 94 4.51 4.04 -12.80
N PHE A 95 5.18 4.21 -13.93
CA PHE A 95 6.20 3.29 -14.41
C PHE A 95 7.38 4.07 -14.99
N ASP A 96 8.56 3.88 -14.40
CA ASP A 96 9.81 4.53 -14.83
C ASP A 96 10.80 3.50 -15.36
N ASP A 97 11.16 3.61 -16.65
CA ASP A 97 12.12 2.74 -17.29
C ASP A 97 13.53 2.92 -16.70
N ALA A 98 14.27 1.83 -16.55
CA ALA A 98 15.68 1.85 -16.19
C ALA A 98 16.56 1.48 -17.40
N ASP A 99 17.81 1.97 -17.39
CA ASP A 99 18.79 1.74 -18.46
C ASP A 99 19.13 0.25 -18.69
N ASP A 100 18.94 -0.58 -17.67
CA ASP A 100 19.19 -2.03 -17.72
C ASP A 100 17.97 -2.84 -18.22
N GLY A 101 16.91 -2.15 -18.62
CA GLY A 101 15.66 -2.75 -19.10
C GLY A 101 14.73 -3.24 -17.98
N SER A 102 15.05 -2.97 -16.71
CA SER A 102 14.12 -3.12 -15.59
C SER A 102 13.12 -1.95 -15.53
N CYS A 103 12.08 -2.10 -14.72
CA CYS A 103 11.08 -1.07 -14.49
C CYS A 103 10.97 -0.75 -13.00
N THR A 104 10.89 0.53 -12.66
CA THR A 104 10.43 0.96 -11.35
C THR A 104 8.93 1.22 -11.41
N VAL A 105 8.16 0.48 -10.63
CA VAL A 105 6.72 0.62 -10.49
C VAL A 105 6.44 1.38 -9.20
N HIS A 106 5.77 2.51 -9.30
CA HIS A 106 5.30 3.30 -8.17
C HIS A 106 3.82 3.06 -7.96
N GLY A 107 3.44 2.46 -6.83
CA GLY A 107 2.04 2.26 -6.46
C GLY A 107 1.61 3.24 -5.37
N PHE A 108 0.42 3.78 -5.49
CA PHE A 108 -0.23 4.58 -4.46
C PHE A 108 -1.67 4.12 -4.26
N SER A 109 -2.07 3.94 -3.00
CA SER A 109 -3.44 3.64 -2.60
C SER A 109 -3.86 4.58 -1.48
N THR A 110 -5.07 5.14 -1.56
CA THR A 110 -5.63 5.97 -0.49
C THR A 110 -7.13 5.74 -0.33
N SER A 111 -7.61 5.72 0.91
CA SER A 111 -9.03 5.63 1.21
C SER A 111 -9.79 6.89 0.77
N GLU A 112 -11.00 6.75 0.23
CA GLU A 112 -11.92 7.88 0.02
C GLU A 112 -12.56 8.37 1.33
N THR A 113 -12.51 7.55 2.39
CA THR A 113 -13.05 7.89 3.71
C THR A 113 -12.14 8.92 4.40
N PHE A 114 -12.51 10.21 4.31
CA PHE A 114 -11.68 11.35 4.73
C PHE A 114 -11.16 11.34 6.18
N TYR A 115 -11.80 10.59 7.09
CA TYR A 115 -11.43 10.50 8.51
C TYR A 115 -10.68 9.21 8.86
N ALA A 116 -10.39 8.35 7.88
CA ALA A 116 -9.63 7.13 8.09
C ALA A 116 -8.16 7.49 8.31
N VAL A 117 -7.61 7.11 9.46
CA VAL A 117 -6.16 7.24 9.78
C VAL A 117 -5.50 5.86 9.87
N LEU A 118 -6.24 4.87 10.36
CA LEU A 118 -5.84 3.47 10.45
C LEU A 118 -6.70 2.66 9.49
N ASP A 119 -6.12 1.65 8.85
CA ASP A 119 -6.78 0.89 7.78
C ASP A 119 -6.47 -0.60 7.80
N MET A 120 -5.85 -1.12 8.87
CA MET A 120 -5.42 -2.52 8.96
C MET A 120 -4.51 -2.95 7.80
N SER A 121 -3.76 -1.99 7.22
CA SER A 121 -2.91 -2.15 6.03
C SER A 121 -3.67 -2.36 4.73
N THR A 122 -4.97 -2.07 4.66
CA THR A 122 -5.80 -2.23 3.46
C THR A 122 -5.16 -1.55 2.25
N ASN A 123 -4.68 -0.30 2.38
CA ASN A 123 -4.06 0.41 1.26
C ASN A 123 -2.75 -0.23 0.79
N TYR A 124 -1.95 -0.80 1.72
CA TYR A 124 -0.77 -1.58 1.34
C TYR A 124 -1.17 -2.88 0.63
N CYS A 125 -2.17 -3.57 1.15
CA CYS A 125 -2.61 -4.84 0.60
C CYS A 125 -3.29 -4.72 -0.75
N ASN A 126 -4.06 -3.65 -0.99
CA ASN A 126 -4.62 -3.32 -2.30
C ASN A 126 -3.52 -3.32 -3.39
N LEU A 127 -2.39 -2.66 -3.11
CA LEU A 127 -1.27 -2.59 -4.03
C LEU A 127 -0.52 -3.92 -4.12
N ARG A 128 -0.18 -4.52 -2.97
CA ARG A 128 0.62 -5.75 -2.89
C ARG A 128 -0.10 -6.94 -3.55
N ASN A 129 -1.42 -7.01 -3.42
CA ASN A 129 -2.24 -8.05 -4.04
C ASN A 129 -2.16 -7.96 -5.57
N LEU A 130 -2.29 -6.77 -6.17
CA LEU A 130 -2.17 -6.59 -7.62
C LEU A 130 -0.77 -6.94 -8.13
N LEU A 131 0.27 -6.53 -7.40
CA LEU A 131 1.66 -6.83 -7.76
C LEU A 131 1.94 -8.34 -7.74
N ALA A 132 1.46 -9.05 -6.71
CA ALA A 132 1.64 -10.50 -6.58
C ALA A 132 0.77 -11.28 -7.60
N GLY A 133 -0.49 -10.85 -7.78
CA GLY A 133 -1.41 -11.46 -8.74
C GLY A 133 -0.89 -11.38 -10.17
N SER A 134 -0.37 -10.21 -10.55
CA SER A 134 0.25 -9.99 -11.86
C SER A 134 1.58 -10.73 -12.05
N GLY A 135 2.17 -11.26 -10.97
CA GLY A 135 3.42 -12.00 -10.98
C GLY A 135 4.68 -11.15 -11.07
N LEU A 136 4.56 -9.82 -10.93
CA LEU A 136 5.69 -8.89 -10.94
C LEU A 136 6.67 -9.14 -9.79
N ASP A 137 6.17 -9.63 -8.66
CA ASP A 137 6.98 -10.00 -7.49
C ASP A 137 7.86 -11.23 -7.68
N ARG A 138 7.68 -11.96 -8.79
CA ARG A 138 8.50 -13.11 -9.19
C ARG A 138 9.53 -12.77 -10.28
N SER A 139 9.59 -11.52 -10.71
CA SER A 139 10.56 -11.06 -11.70
C SER A 139 11.99 -11.05 -11.14
N ASN A 140 12.99 -11.15 -12.03
CA ASN A 140 14.38 -11.08 -11.62
C ASN A 140 14.71 -9.70 -11.03
N GLY A 141 15.53 -9.64 -9.97
CA GLY A 141 15.88 -8.36 -9.35
C GLY A 141 14.72 -7.68 -8.61
N PHE A 142 13.63 -8.40 -8.33
CA PHE A 142 12.51 -7.86 -7.57
C PHE A 142 12.96 -7.25 -6.24
N SER A 143 12.53 -6.02 -5.96
CA SER A 143 12.68 -5.39 -4.66
C SER A 143 11.47 -4.53 -4.33
N GLU A 144 11.24 -4.28 -3.04
CA GLU A 144 10.17 -3.41 -2.54
C GLU A 144 10.77 -2.38 -1.57
N ARG A 145 10.38 -1.11 -1.73
CA ARG A 145 10.71 -0.04 -0.80
C ARG A 145 9.43 0.61 -0.27
N THR A 146 9.21 0.42 1.02
CA THR A 146 8.14 1.05 1.80
C THR A 146 8.43 0.92 3.30
N SER A 147 7.65 1.60 4.16
CA SER A 147 7.78 1.58 5.62
C SER A 147 6.42 1.90 6.27
N ASN A 148 6.33 1.77 7.60
CA ASN A 148 5.13 2.19 8.34
C ASN A 148 4.83 3.69 8.14
N SER A 149 5.86 4.53 8.11
CA SER A 149 5.73 5.98 7.87
C SER A 149 5.21 6.35 6.48
N ILE A 150 5.26 5.41 5.53
CA ILE A 150 4.78 5.58 4.15
C ILE A 150 3.46 4.84 3.94
N CYS A 151 3.27 3.69 4.60
CA CYS A 151 2.11 2.83 4.49
C CYS A 151 1.54 2.53 5.87
N THR A 152 0.30 2.96 6.06
CA THR A 152 -0.46 2.77 7.29
C THR A 152 -0.44 1.31 7.71
N GLN A 153 0.06 1.04 8.93
CA GLN A 153 0.09 -0.29 9.55
C GLN A 153 0.86 -1.39 8.79
N ARG A 154 1.68 -1.08 7.77
CA ARG A 154 2.36 -2.03 6.88
C ARG A 154 3.02 -3.23 7.57
N SER A 155 3.72 -3.00 8.68
CA SER A 155 4.42 -4.08 9.42
C SER A 155 3.49 -5.13 10.05
N SER A 156 2.19 -4.82 10.16
CA SER A 156 1.13 -5.73 10.65
C SER A 156 0.24 -6.29 9.52
N ALA A 157 0.62 -6.07 8.26
CA ALA A 157 -0.19 -6.45 7.11
C ALA A 157 -0.44 -7.96 7.03
N ASN A 158 -1.68 -8.30 6.68
CA ASN A 158 -2.09 -9.65 6.30
C ASN A 158 -3.00 -9.56 5.06
N CYS A 159 -2.38 -9.61 3.88
CA CYS A 159 -3.08 -9.35 2.61
C CYS A 159 -3.91 -10.53 2.09
N ASP A 160 -3.98 -11.63 2.86
CA ASP A 160 -4.96 -12.69 2.62
C ASP A 160 -6.31 -12.37 3.31
N VAL A 161 -6.33 -11.38 4.21
CA VAL A 161 -7.52 -10.90 4.95
C VAL A 161 -7.91 -9.47 4.55
N TYR A 162 -6.93 -8.62 4.27
CA TYR A 162 -7.08 -7.19 3.93
C TYR A 162 -6.60 -6.88 2.52
#